data_AF-E1ZMQ5-F1
#
_entry.id   AF-E1ZMQ5-F1
#
_cell.length_a   1.000
_cell.length_b   1.000
_cell.length_c   1.000
_cell.angle_alpha   90.00
_cell.angle_beta   90.00
_cell.angle_gamma   90.00
#
_symmetry.space_group_name_H-M   'P 1'
#
loop_
_entity.id
_entity.type
_entity.pdbx_description
1 polymer ?
#
loop_
_entity_poly.entity_id
_entity_poly.type
_entity_poly.pdbx_seq_one_letter_code
_entity_poly.pdbx_strand_id
1 'polypeptide(L)'
;MAAAQAKRFSWRMITTQEPHLASEALLLHTDAGERVHVVREEEHNAFHGMRTGMRLNVTGLWLSRGPGGVRAAGASSLPHALSSFCFYGSSLDIVSQGPVGKPKLEGGLVQVAAASGDGFVQSAAVLNSNPLIVKDVKTLIIPIVGVNAAGASCFNTALPKFNASHVRRAVFAEMNPRGPTVGGTFNRCSLGKSRLTTQNSLVADTVKLPCAGTTNDIPWSFSKCDFDDFNGWADAADAELAKRGVDLSKYFYKVYLIPPGSCPFVGLGYVGCDGSYPCRSWIGGDFWTTPEAITHELGHNLFLAHAGTWKPDGSFDEYGDQTGAMGYCCEPRCFNTPQSWQMGWLSVQHFDASNLRAGQTVETTLASQATSVLSGVRIKPTWLSGGEPIFMSLRTRAGGDALLSAAAANKVHIHTSPIEHSFDSQLTTWHAALAVNQSWENAAAGVVLRLKALKAGRAAVSICRKGPGGKETLETCSKGIDNDCNGKAGPKDPACWPLLKRLTG
;
A
#
# COMPACT_ATOMS: atom_id res chain seq x y z
N MET A 1 7.76 -27.34 29.19
CA MET A 1 7.52 -26.58 27.95
C MET A 1 7.12 -27.59 26.88
N ALA A 2 5.87 -27.61 26.42
CA ALA A 2 5.47 -28.53 25.36
C ALA A 2 5.75 -27.86 24.02
N ALA A 3 6.72 -28.37 23.25
CA ALA A 3 6.89 -28.01 21.86
C ALA A 3 5.65 -28.46 21.09
N ALA A 4 4.78 -27.51 20.73
CA ALA A 4 3.59 -27.81 19.95
C ALA A 4 3.98 -27.76 18.47
N GLN A 5 4.14 -28.93 17.85
CA GLN A 5 4.25 -29.06 16.40
C GLN A 5 2.85 -28.90 15.82
N ALA A 6 2.47 -27.68 15.48
CA ALA A 6 1.19 -27.45 14.84
C ALA A 6 1.35 -27.68 13.34
N LYS A 7 0.77 -28.78 12.85
CA LYS A 7 1.26 -29.43 11.63
C LYS A 7 0.70 -28.86 10.33
N ARG A 8 -0.37 -28.04 10.32
CA ARG A 8 -0.99 -27.46 9.12
C ARG A 8 -1.88 -26.26 9.46
N PHE A 9 -1.77 -25.16 8.71
CA PHE A 9 -2.59 -23.96 8.89
C PHE A 9 -3.00 -23.28 7.57
N SER A 10 -4.12 -22.55 7.62
CA SER A 10 -4.50 -21.48 6.68
C SER A 10 -4.43 -20.13 7.43
N TRP A 11 -4.16 -18.98 6.77
CA TRP A 11 -3.88 -17.73 7.50
C TRP A 11 -4.18 -16.44 6.77
N ARG A 12 -3.93 -15.36 7.53
CA ARG A 12 -4.14 -13.96 7.22
C ARG A 12 -3.13 -13.09 7.97
N MET A 13 -2.65 -12.02 7.34
CA MET A 13 -1.86 -10.98 8.03
C MET A 13 -2.81 -9.93 8.62
N ILE A 14 -2.56 -9.55 9.87
CA ILE A 14 -3.11 -8.38 10.53
C ILE A 14 -1.94 -7.44 10.81
N THR A 15 -1.79 -6.39 10.03
CA THR A 15 -0.88 -5.32 10.43
C THR A 15 -1.57 -4.55 11.55
N THR A 16 -1.12 -4.74 12.80
CA THR A 16 -1.41 -3.81 13.89
C THR A 16 -0.25 -2.83 13.95
N GLN A 17 -0.49 -1.53 13.79
CA GLN A 17 0.58 -0.56 14.04
C GLN A 17 0.19 0.39 15.17
N GLU A 18 0.83 0.19 16.31
CA GLU A 18 0.94 1.23 17.33
C GLU A 18 2.09 2.18 16.96
N PRO A 19 1.98 3.48 17.27
CA PRO A 19 3.01 4.49 16.94
C PRO A 19 4.39 4.25 17.59
N HIS A 20 4.52 3.26 18.47
CA HIS A 20 5.76 2.99 19.22
C HIS A 20 6.22 1.52 19.18
N LEU A 21 5.46 0.60 18.57
CA LEU A 21 5.80 -0.82 18.47
C LEU A 21 5.15 -1.38 17.18
N ALA A 22 5.90 -1.44 16.08
CA ALA A 22 5.46 -2.08 14.85
C ALA A 22 5.39 -3.60 15.07
N SER A 23 4.27 -4.08 15.63
CA SER A 23 4.00 -5.51 15.78
C SER A 23 3.03 -5.92 14.68
N GLU A 24 3.57 -6.46 13.59
CA GLU A 24 2.72 -7.21 12.68
C GLU A 24 2.20 -8.45 13.42
N ALA A 25 0.92 -8.75 13.27
CA ALA A 25 0.33 -9.98 13.75
C ALA A 25 -0.17 -10.78 12.55
N LEU A 26 -0.27 -12.09 12.71
CA LEU A 26 -0.82 -12.96 11.66
C LEU A 26 -1.96 -13.75 12.27
N LEU A 27 -3.18 -13.50 11.84
CA LEU A 27 -4.34 -14.30 12.25
C LEU A 27 -4.44 -15.56 11.40
N LEU A 28 -4.21 -16.72 11.99
CA LEU A 28 -4.42 -18.00 11.34
C LEU A 28 -5.82 -18.53 11.58
N HIS A 29 -6.32 -19.32 10.63
CA HIS A 29 -7.36 -20.32 10.86
C HIS A 29 -6.72 -21.71 10.85
N THR A 30 -6.87 -22.44 11.95
CA THR A 30 -6.44 -23.85 11.99
C THR A 30 -7.32 -24.69 11.05
N ASP A 31 -6.87 -25.89 10.68
CA ASP A 31 -7.70 -26.83 9.91
C ASP A 31 -9.00 -27.20 10.67
N ALA A 32 -9.04 -26.98 11.98
CA ALA A 32 -10.24 -27.15 12.83
C ALA A 32 -11.13 -25.89 12.88
N GLY A 33 -10.77 -24.81 12.18
CA GLY A 33 -11.53 -23.57 12.12
C GLY A 33 -11.26 -22.59 13.27
N GLU A 34 -10.26 -22.85 14.12
CA GLU A 34 -9.93 -21.98 15.25
C GLU A 34 -9.15 -20.75 14.79
N ARG A 35 -9.42 -19.59 15.40
CA ARG A 35 -8.70 -18.34 15.16
C ARG A 35 -7.50 -18.22 16.08
N VAL A 36 -6.31 -17.99 15.51
CA VAL A 36 -5.05 -17.92 16.27
C VAL A 36 -4.29 -16.67 15.91
N HIS A 37 -3.96 -15.82 16.88
CA HIS A 37 -3.03 -14.71 16.63
C HIS A 37 -1.62 -15.21 16.76
N VAL A 38 -0.85 -15.11 15.69
CA VAL A 38 0.57 -15.35 15.68
C VAL A 38 1.28 -14.02 15.80
N VAL A 39 2.09 -13.90 16.84
CA VAL A 39 2.99 -12.77 17.07
C VAL A 39 4.43 -13.25 16.92
N ARG A 40 5.31 -12.38 16.42
CA ARG A 40 6.76 -12.56 16.42
C ARG A 40 7.40 -11.29 16.93
N GLU A 41 8.56 -11.41 17.58
CA GLU A 41 9.37 -10.26 17.95
C GLU A 41 10.29 -9.84 16.80
N GLU A 42 10.54 -8.53 16.73
CA GLU A 42 11.75 -7.83 16.24
C GLU A 42 12.25 -8.02 14.80
N GLU A 43 11.59 -8.80 13.95
CA GLU A 43 11.85 -8.74 12.50
C GLU A 43 10.84 -7.80 11.85
N HIS A 44 11.23 -6.54 11.56
CA HIS A 44 10.55 -5.78 10.50
C HIS A 44 10.44 -6.69 9.29
N ASN A 45 9.23 -6.85 8.73
CA ASN A 45 8.92 -7.78 7.64
C ASN A 45 8.85 -9.28 8.03
N ALA A 46 8.61 -9.62 9.30
CA ALA A 46 8.46 -11.02 9.75
C ALA A 46 7.43 -11.83 8.95
N PHE A 47 6.45 -11.16 8.33
CA PHE A 47 5.43 -11.81 7.49
C PHE A 47 5.53 -11.43 6.01
N HIS A 48 6.66 -10.89 5.55
CA HIS A 48 6.82 -10.45 4.16
C HIS A 48 6.58 -11.57 3.14
N GLY A 49 5.88 -11.21 2.06
CA GLY A 49 5.49 -12.14 1.00
C GLY A 49 4.32 -13.06 1.37
N MET A 50 3.81 -12.97 2.60
CA MET A 50 2.60 -13.68 3.01
C MET A 50 1.35 -12.90 2.61
N ARG A 51 0.35 -13.60 2.10
CA ARG A 51 -0.96 -13.03 1.78
C ARG A 51 -2.06 -14.01 2.14
N THR A 52 -3.27 -13.49 2.26
CA THR A 52 -4.46 -14.30 2.46
C THR A 52 -4.60 -15.38 1.38
N GLY A 53 -5.08 -16.56 1.78
CA GLY A 53 -5.36 -17.69 0.89
C GLY A 53 -4.16 -18.62 0.64
N MET A 54 -3.00 -18.33 1.21
CA MET A 54 -1.84 -19.25 1.18
C MET A 54 -1.99 -20.41 2.23
N ARG A 55 -1.14 -21.47 2.17
CA ARG A 55 -0.98 -22.58 3.20
C ARG A 55 0.36 -22.54 4.00
N LEU A 56 0.38 -22.60 5.35
CA LEU A 56 1.51 -22.23 6.24
C LEU A 56 1.74 -23.36 7.20
N ASN A 57 3.01 -23.54 7.53
CA ASN A 57 3.40 -24.18 8.78
C ASN A 57 3.91 -23.11 9.73
N VAL A 58 3.37 -23.08 10.95
CA VAL A 58 3.84 -22.19 12.01
C VAL A 58 4.29 -23.04 13.18
N THR A 59 5.53 -22.89 13.59
CA THR A 59 6.05 -23.53 14.82
C THR A 59 6.26 -22.48 15.89
N GLY A 60 6.13 -22.85 17.16
CA GLY A 60 6.18 -21.86 18.23
C GLY A 60 5.55 -22.32 19.54
N LEU A 61 5.22 -21.34 20.37
CA LEU A 61 4.72 -21.52 21.73
C LEU A 61 3.34 -20.88 21.88
N TRP A 62 2.39 -21.62 22.44
CA TRP A 62 1.11 -21.03 22.82
C TRP A 62 1.30 -20.11 24.03
N LEU A 63 0.98 -18.83 23.85
CA LEU A 63 0.94 -17.84 24.92
C LEU A 63 -0.41 -17.91 25.66
N SER A 64 -1.50 -18.21 24.93
CA SER A 64 -2.85 -18.41 25.48
C SER A 64 -3.70 -19.32 24.57
N ARG A 65 -4.58 -20.16 25.16
CA ARG A 65 -5.51 -21.08 24.45
C ARG A 65 -6.94 -20.99 25.02
N GLY A 66 -7.51 -19.80 24.96
CA GLY A 66 -8.84 -19.49 25.47
C GLY A 66 -8.92 -19.39 27.00
N PRO A 67 -10.11 -19.10 27.53
CA PRO A 67 -10.36 -19.04 28.97
C PRO A 67 -10.00 -20.36 29.65
N GLY A 68 -9.02 -20.35 30.56
CA GLY A 68 -8.56 -21.54 31.29
C GLY A 68 -7.36 -22.28 30.68
N GLY A 69 -6.82 -21.82 29.55
CA GLY A 69 -5.57 -22.35 28.99
C GLY A 69 -4.33 -21.99 29.83
N VAL A 70 -3.39 -22.93 29.95
CA VAL A 70 -2.10 -22.70 30.65
C VAL A 70 -1.30 -21.64 29.90
N ARG A 71 -1.08 -20.46 30.52
CA ARG A 71 -0.13 -19.47 30.02
C ARG A 71 1.29 -19.99 30.23
N ALA A 72 2.13 -19.93 29.20
CA ALA A 72 3.54 -20.27 29.36
C ALA A 72 4.21 -19.33 30.38
N ALA A 73 4.97 -19.89 31.34
CA ALA A 73 5.77 -19.11 32.27
C ALA A 73 6.76 -18.24 31.47
N GLY A 74 6.70 -16.92 31.63
CA GLY A 74 7.47 -15.93 30.84
C GLY A 74 6.66 -15.15 29.80
N ALA A 75 5.42 -15.58 29.47
CA ALA A 75 4.55 -14.82 28.55
C ALA A 75 4.09 -13.46 29.12
N SER A 76 4.22 -13.24 30.43
CA SER A 76 3.84 -12.01 31.11
C SER A 76 4.74 -10.81 30.82
N SER A 77 5.94 -11.03 30.25
CA SER A 77 6.84 -9.95 29.83
C SER A 77 6.67 -9.55 28.36
N LEU A 78 5.83 -10.25 27.60
CA LEU A 78 5.54 -9.93 26.20
C LEU A 78 4.30 -9.03 26.14
N PRO A 79 4.40 -7.76 25.69
CA PRO A 79 3.27 -6.82 25.65
C PRO A 79 2.06 -7.32 24.84
N HIS A 80 2.30 -8.26 23.92
CA HIS A 80 1.34 -8.73 22.91
C HIS A 80 0.54 -10.00 23.33
N ALA A 81 0.74 -10.51 24.55
CA ALA A 81 0.13 -11.78 25.03
C ALA A 81 -1.33 -11.66 25.51
N LEU A 82 -2.10 -10.66 25.05
CA LEU A 82 -3.40 -10.31 25.61
C LEU A 82 -4.61 -10.92 24.89
N SER A 83 -4.45 -11.56 23.73
CA SER A 83 -5.57 -12.26 23.08
C SER A 83 -5.82 -13.65 23.69
N SER A 84 -7.08 -14.06 23.65
CA SER A 84 -7.57 -15.34 24.16
C SER A 84 -6.85 -16.50 23.48
N PHE A 85 -6.57 -16.40 22.17
CA PHE A 85 -5.77 -17.38 21.42
C PHE A 85 -4.55 -16.69 20.81
N CYS A 86 -3.43 -16.74 21.54
CA CYS A 86 -2.17 -16.12 21.14
C CYS A 86 -1.07 -17.17 21.05
N PHE A 87 -0.32 -17.14 19.96
CA PHE A 87 0.77 -18.04 19.62
C PHE A 87 2.01 -17.23 19.26
N TYR A 88 3.12 -17.50 19.93
CA TYR A 88 4.41 -16.91 19.57
C TYR A 88 5.06 -17.78 18.51
N GLY A 89 5.21 -17.26 17.29
CA GLY A 89 5.81 -17.99 16.16
C GLY A 89 7.34 -18.00 16.22
N SER A 90 7.96 -19.17 16.41
CA SER A 90 9.42 -19.32 16.27
C SER A 90 9.87 -19.55 14.84
N SER A 91 9.03 -20.18 14.00
CA SER A 91 9.29 -20.35 12.57
C SER A 91 8.01 -20.32 11.77
N LEU A 92 8.13 -19.95 10.49
CA LEU A 92 6.99 -19.73 9.63
C LEU A 92 7.33 -20.03 8.17
N ASP A 93 6.70 -21.05 7.59
CA ASP A 93 7.00 -21.57 6.25
C ASP A 93 5.78 -21.57 5.33
N ILE A 94 5.87 -20.95 4.15
CA ILE A 94 4.82 -20.99 3.12
C ILE A 94 4.84 -22.34 2.40
N VAL A 95 3.81 -23.15 2.67
CA VAL A 95 3.55 -24.49 2.11
C VAL A 95 2.90 -24.40 0.73
N SER A 96 1.99 -23.46 0.50
CA SER A 96 1.43 -23.24 -0.85
C SER A 96 1.06 -21.78 -1.11
N GLN A 97 1.28 -21.36 -2.34
CA GLN A 97 0.88 -20.04 -2.84
C GLN A 97 -0.63 -20.02 -3.09
N GLY A 98 -1.34 -19.02 -2.56
CA GLY A 98 -2.71 -18.71 -2.99
C GLY A 98 -2.72 -18.21 -4.44
N PRO A 99 -3.89 -18.12 -5.10
CA PRO A 99 -4.01 -17.71 -6.50
C PRO A 99 -3.27 -16.39 -6.79
N VAL A 100 -2.46 -16.39 -7.85
CA VAL A 100 -1.68 -15.22 -8.29
C VAL A 100 -2.20 -14.74 -9.63
N GLY A 101 -2.75 -13.52 -9.66
CA GLY A 101 -3.01 -12.83 -10.93
C GLY A 101 -1.69 -12.31 -11.50
N LYS A 102 -1.17 -12.90 -12.56
CA LYS A 102 0.07 -12.40 -13.19
C LYS A 102 -0.20 -11.06 -13.90
N PRO A 103 0.77 -10.12 -13.89
CA PRO A 103 0.68 -8.92 -14.72
C PRO A 103 0.51 -9.27 -16.19
N LYS A 104 -0.22 -8.42 -16.91
CA LYS A 104 -0.30 -8.49 -18.37
C LYS A 104 0.78 -7.58 -18.96
N LEU A 105 1.49 -8.11 -19.95
CA LEU A 105 2.39 -7.34 -20.81
C LEU A 105 1.71 -7.25 -22.17
N GLU A 106 1.39 -6.03 -22.59
CA GLU A 106 0.74 -5.75 -23.86
C GLU A 106 1.69 -4.92 -24.73
N GLY A 107 1.86 -5.34 -25.99
CA GLY A 107 2.62 -4.56 -26.96
C GLY A 107 1.88 -3.25 -27.26
N GLY A 108 2.51 -2.12 -26.94
CA GLY A 108 2.00 -0.79 -27.21
C GLY A 108 2.99 0.05 -28.01
N LEU A 109 2.49 0.92 -28.87
CA LEU A 109 3.30 1.99 -29.44
C LEU A 109 3.30 3.15 -28.45
N VAL A 110 4.47 3.50 -27.93
CA VAL A 110 4.65 4.69 -27.10
C VAL A 110 5.55 5.66 -27.84
N GLN A 111 5.16 6.94 -27.86
CA GLN A 111 5.99 7.98 -28.47
C GLN A 111 7.21 8.23 -27.59
N VAL A 112 8.38 7.86 -28.11
CA VAL A 112 9.69 8.05 -27.51
C VAL A 112 10.36 9.22 -28.24
N ALA A 113 11.10 10.07 -27.54
CA ALA A 113 11.82 11.18 -28.17
C ALA A 113 13.15 10.66 -28.73
N ALA A 114 13.53 11.07 -29.94
CA ALA A 114 14.85 10.72 -30.48
C ALA A 114 15.94 11.51 -29.73
N ALA A 115 17.07 10.85 -29.46
CA ALA A 115 18.23 11.45 -28.80
C ALA A 115 18.95 12.55 -29.63
N SER A 116 18.43 12.93 -30.81
CA SER A 116 19.05 13.91 -31.69
C SER A 116 18.03 14.69 -32.52
N GLY A 117 17.52 15.81 -31.98
CA GLY A 117 16.90 16.91 -32.75
C GLY A 117 15.49 16.67 -33.30
N ASP A 118 14.53 17.45 -32.80
CA ASP A 118 13.22 17.82 -33.37
C ASP A 118 12.29 16.73 -33.97
N GLY A 119 12.53 15.44 -33.72
CA GLY A 119 11.65 14.35 -34.11
C GLY A 119 11.41 13.34 -33.00
N PHE A 120 10.14 12.99 -32.74
CA PHE A 120 9.78 11.84 -31.91
C PHE A 120 10.00 10.56 -32.72
N VAL A 121 10.97 9.73 -32.33
CA VAL A 121 11.14 8.38 -32.91
C VAL A 121 10.37 7.39 -32.05
N GLN A 122 9.33 6.78 -32.62
CA GLN A 122 8.55 5.73 -31.95
C GLN A 122 9.46 4.56 -31.57
N SER A 123 9.58 4.28 -30.27
CA SER A 123 10.07 2.99 -29.79
C SER A 123 8.91 2.28 -29.13
N ALA A 124 8.73 1.01 -29.47
CA ALA A 124 7.68 0.17 -28.89
C ALA A 124 7.99 -0.05 -27.40
N ALA A 125 7.40 0.76 -26.52
CA ALA A 125 7.45 0.49 -25.09
C ALA A 125 6.33 -0.49 -24.74
N VAL A 126 6.71 -1.59 -24.08
CA VAL A 126 5.74 -2.57 -23.59
C VAL A 126 4.94 -1.93 -22.47
N LEU A 127 3.62 -1.95 -22.58
CA LEU A 127 2.75 -1.52 -21.48
C LEU A 127 2.57 -2.68 -20.52
N ASN A 128 2.72 -2.40 -19.24
CA ASN A 128 2.53 -3.35 -18.17
C ASN A 128 1.37 -2.90 -17.28
N SER A 129 0.40 -3.78 -17.10
CA SER A 129 -0.78 -3.52 -16.29
C SER A 129 -1.11 -4.74 -15.45
N ASN A 130 -1.80 -4.50 -14.33
CA ASN A 130 -2.37 -5.56 -13.54
C ASN A 130 -3.88 -5.63 -13.74
N PRO A 131 -4.49 -6.81 -13.51
CA PRO A 131 -5.94 -6.91 -13.37
C PRO A 131 -6.46 -5.91 -12.32
N LEU A 132 -7.64 -5.35 -12.57
CA LEU A 132 -8.33 -4.51 -11.60
C LEU A 132 -8.70 -5.37 -10.39
N ILE A 133 -8.26 -4.97 -9.18
CA ILE A 133 -8.59 -5.70 -7.94
C ILE A 133 -10.09 -5.67 -7.67
N VAL A 134 -10.71 -4.50 -7.78
CA VAL A 134 -12.13 -4.34 -7.49
C VAL A 134 -12.74 -3.19 -8.30
N LYS A 135 -13.89 -3.43 -8.91
CA LYS A 135 -14.68 -2.40 -9.60
C LYS A 135 -15.62 -1.69 -8.63
N ASP A 136 -16.39 -2.45 -7.87
CA ASP A 136 -17.32 -1.93 -6.86
C ASP A 136 -16.78 -2.22 -5.47
N VAL A 137 -16.27 -1.18 -4.80
CA VAL A 137 -15.75 -1.27 -3.43
C VAL A 137 -16.95 -1.28 -2.48
N LYS A 138 -17.69 -2.40 -2.45
CA LYS A 138 -18.92 -2.56 -1.68
C LYS A 138 -18.62 -2.59 -0.19
N THR A 139 -18.86 -1.47 0.48
CA THR A 139 -18.44 -1.24 1.86
C THR A 139 -19.63 -0.94 2.77
N LEU A 140 -19.66 -1.57 3.94
CA LEU A 140 -20.53 -1.21 5.04
C LEU A 140 -19.73 -0.45 6.10
N ILE A 141 -20.10 0.81 6.34
CA ILE A 141 -19.47 1.67 7.34
C ILE A 141 -20.39 1.68 8.57
N ILE A 142 -19.83 1.32 9.73
CA ILE A 142 -20.56 0.99 10.95
C ILE A 142 -20.08 1.88 12.09
N PRO A 143 -20.78 2.97 12.40
CA PRO A 143 -20.48 3.77 13.58
C PRO A 143 -20.90 3.03 14.86
N ILE A 144 -19.97 2.81 15.78
CA ILE A 144 -20.21 2.08 17.04
C ILE A 144 -20.10 3.03 18.24
N VAL A 145 -20.98 2.84 19.23
CA VAL A 145 -20.87 3.48 20.55
C VAL A 145 -21.05 2.47 21.66
N GLY A 146 -20.18 2.55 22.67
CA GLY A 146 -20.40 1.87 23.95
C GLY A 146 -21.24 2.75 24.86
N VAL A 147 -22.37 2.24 25.35
CA VAL A 147 -23.22 2.94 26.31
C VAL A 147 -23.65 2.04 27.48
N ASN A 148 -23.85 2.64 28.64
CA ASN A 148 -24.45 1.97 29.80
C ASN A 148 -25.99 1.96 29.72
N ALA A 149 -26.65 1.34 30.70
CA ALA A 149 -28.12 1.26 30.75
C ALA A 149 -28.82 2.63 30.83
N ALA A 150 -28.13 3.66 31.35
CA ALA A 150 -28.62 5.04 31.39
C ALA A 150 -28.34 5.83 30.10
N GLY A 151 -27.69 5.21 29.10
CA GLY A 151 -27.33 5.83 27.83
C GLY A 151 -26.09 6.72 27.87
N ALA A 152 -25.37 6.79 29.00
CA ALA A 152 -24.09 7.48 29.09
C ALA A 152 -22.97 6.65 28.44
N SER A 153 -21.89 7.30 28.00
CA SER A 153 -20.75 6.58 27.43
C SER A 153 -20.10 5.63 28.44
N CYS A 154 -19.49 4.57 27.94
CA CYS A 154 -18.73 3.64 28.77
C CYS A 154 -17.48 4.30 29.36
N PHE A 155 -16.98 3.73 30.45
CA PHE A 155 -15.76 4.19 31.11
C PHE A 155 -14.60 4.32 30.10
N ASN A 156 -13.85 5.43 30.17
CA ASN A 156 -12.76 5.81 29.25
C ASN A 156 -13.16 5.97 27.76
N THR A 157 -14.46 6.07 27.46
CA THR A 157 -14.94 6.39 26.12
C THR A 157 -15.81 7.65 26.12
N ALA A 158 -15.95 8.27 24.95
CA ALA A 158 -16.85 9.39 24.73
C ALA A 158 -17.96 9.00 23.74
N LEU A 159 -19.09 9.72 23.83
CA LEU A 159 -20.07 9.68 22.76
C LEU A 159 -19.47 10.32 21.49
N PRO A 160 -19.86 9.85 20.28
CA PRO A 160 -19.28 10.37 19.05
C PRO A 160 -19.64 11.82 18.83
N LYS A 161 -18.67 12.58 18.33
CA LYS A 161 -18.89 13.94 17.83
C LYS A 161 -19.71 13.95 16.53
N PHE A 162 -19.70 12.84 15.79
CA PHE A 162 -20.29 12.72 14.47
C PHE A 162 -21.40 11.66 14.44
N ASN A 163 -22.48 11.97 13.74
CA ASN A 163 -23.58 11.04 13.49
C ASN A 163 -23.47 10.44 12.08
N ALA A 164 -24.35 9.48 11.75
CA ALA A 164 -24.34 8.82 10.44
C ALA A 164 -24.43 9.80 9.25
N SER A 165 -25.13 10.93 9.38
CA SER A 165 -25.21 11.94 8.31
C SER A 165 -23.86 12.62 8.04
N HIS A 166 -23.11 12.94 9.10
CA HIS A 166 -21.74 13.46 8.98
C HIS A 166 -20.82 12.44 8.30
N VAL A 167 -20.89 11.17 8.72
CA VAL A 167 -20.10 10.08 8.12
C VAL A 167 -20.46 9.88 6.66
N ARG A 168 -21.76 9.89 6.30
CA ARG A 168 -22.21 9.80 4.90
C ARG A 168 -21.61 10.89 4.01
N ARG A 169 -21.48 12.13 4.50
CA ARG A 169 -20.82 13.22 3.76
C ARG A 169 -19.30 13.05 3.61
N ALA A 170 -18.64 12.33 4.52
CA ALA A 170 -17.22 11.99 4.40
C ALA A 170 -16.98 10.77 3.51
N VAL A 171 -17.93 9.84 3.42
CA VAL A 171 -17.80 8.60 2.66
C VAL A 171 -18.24 8.78 1.21
N PHE A 172 -19.40 9.39 0.95
CA PHE A 172 -20.04 9.39 -0.37
C PHE A 172 -19.84 10.71 -1.13
N ALA A 173 -19.26 10.62 -2.33
CA ALA A 173 -19.03 11.78 -3.20
C ALA A 173 -20.34 12.45 -3.63
N GLU A 174 -21.42 11.67 -3.76
CA GLU A 174 -22.77 12.15 -4.10
C GLU A 174 -23.34 13.10 -3.05
N MET A 175 -22.86 13.00 -1.80
CA MET A 175 -23.28 13.82 -0.68
C MET A 175 -22.32 14.98 -0.37
N ASN A 176 -21.14 14.98 -0.99
CA ASN A 176 -20.14 16.03 -0.88
C ASN A 176 -19.29 16.11 -2.16
N PRO A 177 -19.85 16.59 -3.30
CA PRO A 177 -19.21 16.50 -4.60
C PRO A 177 -17.99 17.41 -4.75
N ARG A 178 -17.87 18.45 -3.92
CA ARG A 178 -16.76 19.41 -3.94
C ARG A 178 -15.66 19.08 -2.93
N GLY A 179 -15.99 18.39 -1.85
CA GLY A 179 -15.04 18.03 -0.81
C GLY A 179 -14.36 16.68 -1.07
N PRO A 180 -13.33 16.37 -0.26
CA PRO A 180 -12.75 15.04 -0.24
C PRO A 180 -13.74 14.05 0.36
N THR A 181 -13.84 12.88 -0.27
CA THR A 181 -14.65 11.77 0.22
C THR A 181 -13.98 10.45 -0.13
N VAL A 182 -14.30 9.38 0.59
CA VAL A 182 -13.75 8.04 0.31
C VAL A 182 -14.10 7.61 -1.11
N GLY A 183 -15.38 7.70 -1.48
CA GLY A 183 -15.86 7.43 -2.83
C GLY A 183 -15.26 8.36 -3.88
N GLY A 184 -15.01 9.62 -3.53
CA GLY A 184 -14.30 10.58 -4.37
C GLY A 184 -12.87 10.15 -4.65
N THR A 185 -12.14 9.67 -3.64
CA THR A 185 -10.77 9.16 -3.80
C THR A 185 -10.76 7.95 -4.72
N PHE A 186 -11.54 6.91 -4.44
CA PHE A 186 -11.60 5.72 -5.30
C PHE A 186 -11.99 6.07 -6.74
N ASN A 187 -13.03 6.89 -6.94
CA ASN A 187 -13.51 7.23 -8.28
C ASN A 187 -12.50 8.12 -9.04
N ARG A 188 -11.95 9.16 -8.42
CA ARG A 188 -11.07 10.12 -9.11
C ARG A 188 -9.66 9.56 -9.32
N CYS A 189 -9.10 8.84 -8.34
CA CYS A 189 -7.75 8.27 -8.44
C CYS A 189 -7.66 7.06 -9.38
N SER A 190 -8.76 6.31 -9.51
CA SER A 190 -8.84 5.19 -10.45
C SER A 190 -9.34 5.61 -11.85
N LEU A 191 -9.63 6.89 -12.05
CA LEU A 191 -10.25 7.43 -13.27
C LEU A 191 -11.56 6.68 -13.63
N GLY A 192 -12.35 6.37 -12.60
CA GLY A 192 -13.66 5.74 -12.72
C GLY A 192 -13.68 4.21 -12.78
N LYS A 193 -12.51 3.55 -12.67
CA LYS A 193 -12.39 2.09 -12.66
C LYS A 193 -12.90 1.44 -11.37
N SER A 194 -12.67 2.07 -10.23
CA SER A 194 -13.13 1.63 -8.91
C SER A 194 -14.07 2.66 -8.29
N ARG A 195 -15.19 2.21 -7.71
CA ARG A 195 -16.24 3.10 -7.18
C ARG A 195 -16.76 2.63 -5.83
N LEU A 196 -16.93 3.59 -4.93
CA LEU A 196 -17.68 3.46 -3.68
C LEU A 196 -18.77 4.54 -3.73
N THR A 197 -20.03 4.12 -3.75
CA THR A 197 -21.20 4.97 -4.00
C THR A 197 -22.32 4.65 -3.04
N THR A 198 -23.33 5.52 -2.95
CA THR A 198 -24.54 5.22 -2.16
C THR A 198 -25.35 4.04 -2.72
N GLN A 199 -25.09 3.65 -3.98
CA GLN A 199 -25.78 2.53 -4.63
C GLN A 199 -25.18 1.17 -4.27
N ASN A 200 -23.87 1.10 -3.98
CA ASN A 200 -23.16 -0.15 -3.75
C ASN A 200 -22.66 -0.33 -2.31
N SER A 201 -22.80 0.71 -1.48
CA SER A 201 -22.25 0.80 -0.13
C SER A 201 -23.22 1.49 0.81
N LEU A 202 -23.06 1.29 2.12
CA LEU A 202 -23.96 1.79 3.13
C LEU A 202 -23.19 2.35 4.33
N VAL A 203 -23.62 3.52 4.83
CA VAL A 203 -23.30 3.97 6.18
C VAL A 203 -24.51 3.68 7.06
N ALA A 204 -24.36 2.72 7.97
CA ALA A 204 -25.40 2.32 8.90
C ALA A 204 -25.70 3.44 9.91
N ASP A 205 -26.90 3.41 10.49
CA ASP A 205 -27.18 4.19 11.67
C ASP A 205 -26.35 3.67 12.85
N THR A 206 -26.04 4.55 13.80
CA THR A 206 -25.15 4.24 14.91
C THR A 206 -25.61 3.00 15.68
N VAL A 207 -24.68 2.08 15.90
CA VAL A 207 -24.88 0.86 16.67
C VAL A 207 -24.50 1.12 18.11
N LYS A 208 -25.46 0.91 19.03
CA LYS A 208 -25.25 1.05 20.48
C LYS A 208 -24.97 -0.34 21.05
N LEU A 209 -23.83 -0.50 21.69
CA LEU A 209 -23.41 -1.73 22.36
C LEU A 209 -23.31 -1.51 23.87
N PRO A 210 -23.54 -2.55 24.70
CA PRO A 210 -23.25 -2.47 26.13
C PRO A 210 -21.75 -2.27 26.39
N CYS A 211 -21.37 -1.81 27.58
CA CYS A 211 -19.96 -1.52 27.89
C CYS A 211 -19.03 -2.73 27.91
N ALA A 212 -19.57 -3.92 28.08
CA ALA A 212 -18.86 -5.17 27.96
C ALA A 212 -19.82 -6.24 27.42
N GLY A 213 -19.25 -7.30 26.85
CA GLY A 213 -20.01 -8.41 26.32
C GLY A 213 -19.13 -9.60 26.00
N THR A 214 -19.71 -10.57 25.32
CA THR A 214 -19.02 -11.79 24.89
C THR A 214 -19.48 -12.13 23.49
N THR A 215 -18.54 -12.48 22.62
CA THR A 215 -18.85 -12.96 21.28
C THR A 215 -17.90 -14.08 20.92
N ASN A 216 -18.44 -15.21 20.44
CA ASN A 216 -17.69 -16.44 20.21
C ASN A 216 -16.87 -16.87 21.45
N ASP A 217 -17.49 -16.80 22.64
CA ASP A 217 -16.88 -17.10 23.94
C ASP A 217 -15.66 -16.25 24.32
N ILE A 218 -15.40 -15.17 23.58
CA ILE A 218 -14.33 -14.20 23.85
C ILE A 218 -14.96 -12.97 24.52
N PRO A 219 -14.61 -12.66 25.77
CA PRO A 219 -15.08 -11.46 26.44
C PRO A 219 -14.41 -10.22 25.85
N TRP A 220 -15.17 -9.13 25.77
CA TRP A 220 -14.69 -7.82 25.32
C TRP A 220 -15.23 -6.70 26.21
N SER A 221 -14.50 -5.59 26.30
CA SER A 221 -14.90 -4.39 27.04
C SER A 221 -14.44 -3.12 26.35
N PHE A 222 -15.23 -2.05 26.41
CA PHE A 222 -14.85 -0.71 25.95
C PHE A 222 -13.77 -0.04 26.83
N SER A 223 -13.50 -0.59 28.02
CA SER A 223 -12.45 -0.09 28.92
C SER A 223 -11.02 -0.47 28.48
N LYS A 224 -10.89 -1.33 27.46
CA LYS A 224 -9.63 -1.83 26.91
C LYS A 224 -9.59 -1.58 25.40
N CYS A 225 -8.42 -1.78 24.79
CA CYS A 225 -8.27 -1.76 23.33
C CYS A 225 -7.35 -2.87 22.85
N ASP A 226 -7.55 -4.08 23.36
CA ASP A 226 -6.89 -5.24 22.80
C ASP A 226 -7.62 -5.65 21.52
N PHE A 227 -6.96 -6.44 20.67
CA PHE A 227 -7.57 -6.93 19.43
C PHE A 227 -8.91 -7.64 19.68
N ASP A 228 -8.98 -8.46 20.71
CA ASP A 228 -10.20 -9.18 21.09
C ASP A 228 -11.34 -8.23 21.43
N ASP A 229 -11.05 -7.07 22.00
CA ASP A 229 -12.07 -6.08 22.34
C ASP A 229 -12.68 -5.47 21.08
N PHE A 230 -11.86 -4.84 20.22
CA PHE A 230 -12.40 -4.15 19.05
C PHE A 230 -12.89 -5.10 17.95
N ASN A 231 -12.35 -6.33 17.87
CA ASN A 231 -12.94 -7.37 17.03
C ASN A 231 -14.27 -7.88 17.62
N GLY A 232 -14.37 -8.00 18.95
CA GLY A 232 -15.63 -8.32 19.63
C GLY A 232 -16.71 -7.27 19.42
N TRP A 233 -16.36 -5.97 19.44
CA TRP A 233 -17.28 -4.88 19.10
C TRP A 233 -17.77 -4.99 17.66
N ALA A 234 -16.88 -5.34 16.72
CA ALA A 234 -17.24 -5.55 15.31
C ALA A 234 -18.21 -6.72 15.13
N ASP A 235 -17.98 -7.86 15.80
CA ASP A 235 -18.87 -9.02 15.75
C ASP A 235 -20.25 -8.70 16.38
N ALA A 236 -20.26 -8.02 17.53
CA ALA A 236 -21.49 -7.59 18.18
C ALA A 236 -22.29 -6.58 17.34
N ALA A 237 -21.60 -5.66 16.65
CA ALA A 237 -22.23 -4.68 15.78
C ALA A 237 -22.83 -5.32 14.51
N ASP A 238 -22.12 -6.29 13.92
CA ASP A 238 -22.65 -7.09 12.82
C ASP A 238 -23.96 -7.79 13.23
N ALA A 239 -23.97 -8.45 14.40
CA ALA A 239 -25.16 -9.12 14.91
C ALA A 239 -26.35 -8.17 15.14
N GLU A 240 -26.07 -6.97 15.64
CA GLU A 240 -27.10 -5.94 15.87
C GLU A 240 -27.66 -5.38 14.55
N LEU A 241 -26.81 -5.13 13.55
CA LEU A 241 -27.27 -4.71 12.22
C LEU A 241 -28.08 -5.80 11.51
N ALA A 242 -27.69 -7.08 11.66
CA ALA A 242 -28.46 -8.19 11.13
C ALA A 242 -29.88 -8.27 11.74
N LYS A 243 -30.01 -8.04 13.05
CA LYS A 243 -31.34 -7.94 13.73
C LYS A 243 -32.18 -6.79 13.19
N ARG A 244 -31.55 -5.70 12.75
CA ARG A 244 -32.20 -4.56 12.09
C ARG A 244 -32.52 -4.82 10.61
N GLY A 245 -32.27 -6.03 10.10
CA GLY A 245 -32.56 -6.42 8.72
C GLY A 245 -31.50 -5.99 7.69
N VAL A 246 -30.32 -5.55 8.12
CA VAL A 246 -29.23 -5.24 7.19
C VAL A 246 -28.60 -6.54 6.68
N ASP A 247 -28.69 -6.77 5.37
CA ASP A 247 -28.00 -7.89 4.72
C ASP A 247 -26.50 -7.57 4.59
N LEU A 248 -25.72 -8.08 5.54
CA LEU A 248 -24.28 -7.90 5.60
C LEU A 248 -23.54 -8.54 4.42
N SER A 249 -24.11 -9.56 3.77
CA SER A 249 -23.46 -10.28 2.66
C SER A 249 -23.33 -9.43 1.40
N LYS A 250 -24.09 -8.33 1.30
CA LYS A 250 -24.01 -7.37 0.18
C LYS A 250 -22.71 -6.56 0.20
N TYR A 251 -22.05 -6.48 1.35
CA TYR A 251 -20.88 -5.63 1.55
C TYR A 251 -19.69 -6.51 1.89
N PHE A 252 -18.78 -6.61 0.92
CA PHE A 252 -17.58 -7.40 1.08
C PHE A 252 -16.64 -6.79 2.12
N TYR A 253 -16.50 -5.46 2.12
CA TYR A 253 -15.68 -4.72 3.07
C TYR A 253 -16.54 -4.12 4.20
N LYS A 254 -16.00 -4.06 5.41
CA LYS A 254 -16.64 -3.45 6.57
C LYS A 254 -15.67 -2.50 7.27
N VAL A 255 -16.12 -1.29 7.56
CA VAL A 255 -15.33 -0.28 8.27
C VAL A 255 -16.04 0.07 9.56
N TYR A 256 -15.44 -0.24 10.70
CA TYR A 256 -15.98 0.02 12.02
C TYR A 256 -15.42 1.31 12.56
N LEU A 257 -16.28 2.31 12.78
CA LEU A 257 -15.87 3.56 13.41
C LEU A 257 -16.05 3.37 14.91
N ILE A 258 -14.94 3.23 15.62
CA ILE A 258 -14.93 2.93 17.05
C ILE A 258 -14.97 4.23 17.87
N PRO A 259 -15.59 4.25 19.05
CA PRO A 259 -15.79 5.48 19.81
C PRO A 259 -14.44 6.09 20.24
N PRO A 260 -14.38 7.43 20.43
CA PRO A 260 -13.21 8.07 21.04
C PRO A 260 -12.94 7.51 22.43
N GLY A 261 -11.66 7.27 22.75
CA GLY A 261 -11.28 6.69 24.04
C GLY A 261 -10.07 5.78 23.96
N SER A 262 -10.21 4.58 24.53
CA SER A 262 -9.17 3.62 24.88
C SER A 262 -8.24 3.13 23.75
N CYS A 263 -8.55 3.40 22.47
CA CYS A 263 -7.75 2.94 21.35
C CYS A 263 -6.81 4.03 20.81
N PRO A 264 -5.47 3.82 20.82
CA PRO A 264 -4.50 4.86 20.47
C PRO A 264 -4.30 5.05 18.96
N PHE A 265 -4.80 4.13 18.12
CA PHE A 265 -4.59 4.15 16.68
C PHE A 265 -5.58 5.07 15.94
N VAL A 266 -5.14 5.63 14.81
CA VAL A 266 -6.02 6.36 13.87
C VAL A 266 -6.88 5.37 13.08
N GLY A 267 -6.27 4.30 12.60
CA GLY A 267 -6.93 3.22 11.90
C GLY A 267 -6.14 1.93 11.99
N LEU A 268 -6.82 0.83 11.70
CA LEU A 268 -6.26 -0.51 11.54
C LEU A 268 -7.03 -1.25 10.45
N GLY A 269 -6.35 -2.05 9.65
CA GLY A 269 -6.97 -2.76 8.54
C GLY A 269 -6.41 -4.15 8.39
N TYR A 270 -7.25 -5.10 7.99
CA TYR A 270 -6.75 -6.37 7.50
C TYR A 270 -6.10 -6.20 6.13
N VAL A 271 -4.95 -6.85 5.94
CA VAL A 271 -4.20 -6.75 4.69
C VAL A 271 -4.61 -7.87 3.74
N GLY A 272 -5.06 -7.48 2.56
CA GLY A 272 -5.33 -8.38 1.44
C GLY A 272 -6.55 -9.27 1.62
N CYS A 273 -7.69 -8.78 1.17
CA CYS A 273 -8.97 -9.49 1.25
C CYS A 273 -9.31 -10.29 -0.01
N ASP A 274 -9.45 -11.61 0.12
CA ASP A 274 -9.84 -12.51 -0.96
C ASP A 274 -11.24 -13.15 -0.79
N GLY A 275 -11.90 -12.88 0.35
CA GLY A 275 -13.23 -13.41 0.68
C GLY A 275 -13.22 -14.68 1.52
N SER A 276 -12.05 -15.21 1.86
CA SER A 276 -11.92 -16.32 2.81
C SER A 276 -12.26 -15.93 4.25
N TYR A 277 -12.39 -14.63 4.55
CA TYR A 277 -12.72 -14.10 5.87
C TYR A 277 -13.55 -12.80 5.77
N PRO A 278 -14.17 -12.34 6.89
CA PRO A 278 -14.77 -11.00 6.96
C PRO A 278 -13.72 -9.90 6.82
N CYS A 279 -13.85 -9.07 5.79
CA CYS A 279 -12.95 -7.94 5.55
C CYS A 279 -13.35 -6.75 6.39
N ARG A 280 -12.42 -6.35 7.26
CA ARG A 280 -12.64 -5.36 8.30
C ARG A 280 -11.50 -4.37 8.33
N SER A 281 -11.88 -3.17 8.68
CA SER A 281 -10.99 -2.10 9.12
C SER A 281 -11.65 -1.35 10.27
N TRP A 282 -10.86 -0.74 11.13
CA TRP A 282 -11.29 0.06 12.27
C TRP A 282 -10.75 1.47 12.13
N ILE A 283 -11.57 2.46 12.47
CA ILE A 283 -11.19 3.86 12.46
C ILE A 283 -11.40 4.41 13.87
N GLY A 284 -10.31 4.88 14.46
CA GLY A 284 -10.22 5.38 15.81
C GLY A 284 -10.94 6.70 16.02
N GLY A 285 -11.56 6.83 17.20
CA GLY A 285 -11.98 8.07 17.83
C GLY A 285 -12.50 9.18 16.94
N ASP A 286 -11.77 10.29 16.87
CA ASP A 286 -12.21 11.52 16.22
C ASP A 286 -12.09 11.49 14.68
N PHE A 287 -11.63 10.39 14.09
CA PHE A 287 -11.35 10.27 12.66
C PHE A 287 -12.54 9.72 11.84
N TRP A 288 -13.73 9.59 12.43
CA TRP A 288 -14.94 9.07 11.78
C TRP A 288 -15.32 9.77 10.48
N THR A 289 -14.93 11.04 10.34
CA THR A 289 -15.22 11.86 9.15
C THR A 289 -13.96 12.23 8.38
N THR A 290 -12.85 11.50 8.58
CA THR A 290 -11.58 11.72 7.88
C THR A 290 -11.48 10.76 6.70
N PRO A 291 -11.73 11.21 5.45
CA PRO A 291 -11.79 10.30 4.31
C PRO A 291 -10.46 9.61 3.99
N GLU A 292 -9.34 10.27 4.28
CA GLU A 292 -8.00 9.71 4.08
C GLU A 292 -7.76 8.50 4.98
N ALA A 293 -8.07 8.59 6.27
CA ALA A 293 -7.97 7.46 7.20
C ALA A 293 -8.80 6.27 6.73
N ILE A 294 -10.08 6.50 6.37
CA ILE A 294 -10.94 5.42 5.86
C ILE A 294 -10.39 4.84 4.54
N THR A 295 -9.84 5.67 3.66
CA THR A 295 -9.26 5.22 2.39
C THR A 295 -7.97 4.42 2.62
N HIS A 296 -7.12 4.83 3.56
CA HIS A 296 -5.90 4.14 3.96
C HIS A 296 -6.22 2.72 4.43
N GLU A 297 -7.15 2.59 5.37
CA GLU A 297 -7.48 1.27 5.92
C GLU A 297 -8.23 0.38 4.93
N LEU A 298 -9.03 0.96 4.01
CA LEU A 298 -9.58 0.20 2.89
C LEU A 298 -8.49 -0.19 1.89
N GLY A 299 -7.43 0.61 1.73
CA GLY A 299 -6.25 0.28 0.94
C GLY A 299 -5.58 -1.00 1.40
N HIS A 300 -5.45 -1.20 2.72
CA HIS A 300 -4.98 -2.47 3.29
C HIS A 300 -5.85 -3.65 2.88
N ASN A 301 -7.18 -3.53 2.98
CA ASN A 301 -8.09 -4.59 2.51
C ASN A 301 -7.88 -4.90 1.01
N LEU A 302 -7.34 -3.96 0.24
CA LEU A 302 -7.03 -4.10 -1.18
C LEU A 302 -5.57 -4.47 -1.46
N PHE A 303 -4.91 -5.14 -0.50
CA PHE A 303 -3.53 -5.64 -0.60
C PHE A 303 -2.46 -4.53 -0.63
N LEU A 304 -2.77 -3.29 -0.28
CA LEU A 304 -1.76 -2.24 -0.24
C LEU A 304 -1.03 -2.26 1.12
N ALA A 305 0.30 -2.24 1.09
CA ALA A 305 1.12 -1.96 2.27
C ALA A 305 1.42 -0.46 2.39
N HIS A 306 2.07 -0.07 3.48
CA HIS A 306 2.48 1.32 3.71
C HIS A 306 3.43 1.86 2.63
N ALA A 307 3.49 3.19 2.57
CA ALA A 307 4.41 3.94 1.72
C ALA A 307 5.34 4.81 2.58
N GLY A 308 6.63 4.49 2.56
CA GLY A 308 7.61 5.08 3.45
C GLY A 308 8.81 5.69 2.75
N THR A 309 9.77 6.16 3.54
CA THR A 309 11.09 6.64 3.09
C THR A 309 12.16 6.30 4.10
N TRP A 310 13.41 6.14 3.66
CA TRP A 310 14.54 6.07 4.57
C TRP A 310 14.87 7.45 5.13
N LYS A 311 15.13 7.52 6.43
CA LYS A 311 15.64 8.70 7.12
C LYS A 311 17.17 8.76 7.00
N PRO A 312 17.80 9.94 7.19
CA PRO A 312 19.25 10.08 7.14
C PRO A 312 20.03 9.21 8.15
N ASP A 313 19.39 8.80 9.24
CA ASP A 313 19.96 7.90 10.25
C ASP A 313 19.91 6.41 9.86
N GLY A 314 19.37 6.09 8.68
CA GLY A 314 19.23 4.73 8.19
C GLY A 314 18.00 3.98 8.72
N SER A 315 17.15 4.61 9.54
CA SER A 315 15.85 4.03 9.91
C SER A 315 14.80 4.23 8.81
N PHE A 316 13.87 3.29 8.67
CA PHE A 316 12.76 3.41 7.73
C PHE A 316 11.57 4.10 8.40
N ASP A 317 11.09 5.19 7.81
CA ASP A 317 9.81 5.80 8.18
C ASP A 317 8.70 5.20 7.33
N GLU A 318 7.92 4.28 7.88
CA GLU A 318 6.82 3.64 7.15
C GLU A 318 5.74 4.61 6.68
N TYR A 319 5.67 5.81 7.28
CA TYR A 319 4.75 6.88 6.88
C TYR A 319 5.47 8.08 6.27
N GLY A 320 6.71 7.91 5.83
CA GLY A 320 7.52 9.00 5.29
C GLY A 320 7.15 9.44 3.87
N ASP A 321 6.33 8.67 3.13
CA ASP A 321 5.89 9.07 1.79
C ASP A 321 4.67 10.02 1.88
N GLN A 322 4.90 11.32 1.68
CA GLN A 322 3.83 12.34 1.68
C GLN A 322 3.03 12.40 0.36
N THR A 323 3.32 11.51 -0.58
CA THR A 323 2.79 11.55 -1.95
C THR A 323 1.75 10.47 -2.22
N GLY A 324 1.60 9.49 -1.32
CA GLY A 324 0.63 8.39 -1.41
C GLY A 324 -0.30 8.33 -0.20
N ALA A 325 -1.55 7.92 -0.40
CA ALA A 325 -2.51 7.76 0.70
C ALA A 325 -2.15 6.62 1.68
N MET A 326 -1.23 5.73 1.32
CA MET A 326 -0.69 4.70 2.22
C MET A 326 0.55 5.16 3.00
N GLY A 327 0.99 6.41 2.82
CA GLY A 327 2.12 6.98 3.56
C GLY A 327 1.63 7.98 4.59
N TYR A 328 2.23 9.17 4.60
CA TYR A 328 1.89 10.21 5.56
C TYR A 328 0.41 10.63 5.44
N CYS A 329 -0.21 10.92 6.59
CA CYS A 329 -1.47 11.67 6.64
C CYS A 329 -1.24 13.11 6.11
N CYS A 330 -2.08 14.12 6.20
CA CYS A 330 -3.44 14.31 6.68
C CYS A 330 -4.21 15.10 5.58
N GLU A 331 -3.74 14.95 4.32
CA GLU A 331 -4.27 15.58 3.12
C GLU A 331 -4.78 14.49 2.15
N PRO A 332 -6.02 14.60 1.65
CA PRO A 332 -6.53 13.66 0.66
C PRO A 332 -5.70 13.65 -0.62
N ARG A 333 -5.18 12.48 -1.01
CA ARG A 333 -4.40 12.27 -2.23
C ARG A 333 -4.59 10.86 -2.77
N CYS A 334 -4.16 10.61 -4.00
CA CYS A 334 -4.16 9.26 -4.56
C CYS A 334 -3.05 8.38 -3.99
N PHE A 335 -3.22 7.06 -4.09
CA PHE A 335 -2.12 6.11 -3.89
C PHE A 335 -0.96 6.43 -4.84
N ASN A 336 0.28 6.11 -4.43
CA ASN A 336 1.42 6.32 -5.30
C ASN A 336 1.35 5.37 -6.52
N THR A 337 2.25 5.55 -7.49
CA THR A 337 2.22 4.80 -8.75
C THR A 337 2.39 3.29 -8.59
N PRO A 338 3.34 2.76 -7.80
CA PRO A 338 3.43 1.32 -7.60
C PRO A 338 2.11 0.73 -7.09
N GLN A 339 1.47 1.35 -6.09
CA GLN A 339 0.18 0.92 -5.56
C GLN A 339 -0.96 1.08 -6.57
N SER A 340 -1.01 2.19 -7.30
CA SER A 340 -2.04 2.40 -8.33
C SER A 340 -1.89 1.42 -9.50
N TRP A 341 -0.66 1.02 -9.83
CA TRP A 341 -0.38 -0.07 -10.76
C TRP A 341 -0.78 -1.43 -10.18
N GLN A 342 -0.47 -1.71 -8.91
CA GLN A 342 -0.92 -2.92 -8.19
C GLN A 342 -2.44 -3.08 -8.26
N MET A 343 -3.19 -1.99 -8.00
CA MET A 343 -4.65 -1.95 -8.06
C MET A 343 -5.23 -2.19 -9.47
N GLY A 344 -4.42 -2.18 -10.52
CA GLY A 344 -4.87 -2.19 -11.92
C GLY A 344 -5.49 -0.87 -12.39
N TRP A 345 -5.27 0.22 -11.63
CA TRP A 345 -5.76 1.55 -12.01
C TRP A 345 -4.93 2.14 -13.14
N LEU A 346 -3.62 1.86 -13.16
CA LEU A 346 -2.69 2.37 -14.17
C LEU A 346 -2.08 1.26 -15.01
N SER A 347 -1.68 1.63 -16.22
CA SER A 347 -0.72 0.90 -17.05
C SER A 347 0.54 1.75 -17.16
N VAL A 348 1.69 1.12 -16.89
CA VAL A 348 3.00 1.75 -16.87
C VAL A 348 3.82 1.29 -18.06
N GLN A 349 4.73 2.14 -18.55
CA GLN A 349 5.71 1.72 -19.54
C GLN A 349 6.76 0.84 -18.87
N HIS A 350 7.07 -0.31 -19.45
CA HIS A 350 7.95 -1.31 -18.86
C HIS A 350 9.33 -1.35 -19.50
N PHE A 351 10.36 -1.32 -18.65
CA PHE A 351 11.75 -1.44 -19.06
C PHE A 351 12.47 -2.55 -18.29
N ASP A 352 13.28 -3.32 -19.00
CA ASP A 352 14.13 -4.38 -18.45
C ASP A 352 15.38 -4.59 -19.34
N ALA A 353 16.15 -5.66 -19.12
CA ALA A 353 17.37 -5.92 -19.90
C ALA A 353 17.13 -6.05 -21.41
N SER A 354 15.90 -6.38 -21.85
CA SER A 354 15.59 -6.60 -23.26
C SER A 354 15.47 -5.29 -24.05
N ASN A 355 15.03 -4.21 -23.40
CA ASN A 355 14.75 -2.92 -24.03
C ASN A 355 15.49 -1.72 -23.40
N LEU A 356 16.25 -1.95 -22.33
CA LEU A 356 17.16 -1.00 -21.71
C LEU A 356 18.56 -1.65 -21.54
N ARG A 357 19.36 -1.57 -22.59
CA ARG A 357 20.73 -2.11 -22.64
C ARG A 357 21.69 -1.25 -21.83
N ALA A 358 22.82 -1.83 -21.42
CA ALA A 358 23.91 -1.07 -20.81
C ALA A 358 24.43 0.02 -21.77
N GLY A 359 24.67 1.23 -21.23
CA GLY A 359 25.03 2.45 -21.96
C GLY A 359 23.88 3.09 -22.74
N GLN A 360 22.66 2.54 -22.65
CA GLN A 360 21.51 3.04 -23.41
C GLN A 360 20.73 4.07 -22.59
N THR A 361 20.48 5.22 -23.23
CA THR A 361 19.50 6.20 -22.79
C THR A 361 18.22 6.08 -23.62
N VAL A 362 17.08 5.98 -22.95
CA VAL A 362 15.75 6.02 -23.55
C VAL A 362 15.03 7.27 -23.07
N GLU A 363 14.42 8.02 -23.99
CA GLU A 363 13.60 9.19 -23.65
C GLU A 363 12.11 8.90 -23.82
N THR A 364 11.31 9.14 -22.79
CA THR A 364 9.86 8.93 -22.87
C THR A 364 9.08 10.09 -22.26
N THR A 365 7.77 10.07 -22.46
CA THR A 365 6.85 11.03 -21.86
C THR A 365 5.96 10.35 -20.82
N LEU A 366 5.83 10.98 -19.66
CA LEU A 366 4.88 10.60 -18.61
C LEU A 366 3.70 11.56 -18.63
N ALA A 367 2.48 11.06 -18.82
CA ALA A 367 1.29 11.83 -18.46
C ALA A 367 1.14 11.84 -16.93
N SER A 368 0.44 12.83 -16.39
CA SER A 368 0.15 12.82 -14.97
C SER A 368 -0.79 11.67 -14.59
N GLN A 369 -0.46 10.96 -13.52
CA GLN A 369 -1.32 9.91 -12.96
C GLN A 369 -2.72 10.43 -12.60
N ALA A 370 -2.81 11.69 -12.20
CA ALA A 370 -4.06 12.33 -11.83
C ALA A 370 -5.10 12.42 -12.98
N THR A 371 -4.66 12.27 -14.23
CA THR A 371 -5.50 12.50 -15.42
C THR A 371 -5.40 11.43 -16.50
N SER A 372 -4.49 10.45 -16.38
CA SER A 372 -4.27 9.41 -17.37
C SER A 372 -4.10 8.02 -16.76
N VAL A 373 -4.81 7.02 -17.32
CA VAL A 373 -4.61 5.60 -16.98
C VAL A 373 -3.30 5.06 -17.59
N LEU A 374 -2.78 5.69 -18.64
CA LEU A 374 -1.46 5.40 -19.22
C LEU A 374 -0.47 6.38 -18.59
N SER A 375 0.08 6.01 -17.44
CA SER A 375 0.89 6.90 -16.63
C SER A 375 1.97 6.12 -15.91
N GLY A 376 3.18 6.67 -15.93
CA GLY A 376 4.33 6.15 -15.21
C GLY A 376 5.17 5.15 -16.00
N VAL A 377 6.30 4.82 -15.39
CA VAL A 377 7.30 3.87 -15.86
C VAL A 377 7.57 2.87 -14.74
N ARG A 378 7.81 1.61 -15.10
CA ARG A 378 8.33 0.55 -14.24
C ARG A 378 9.58 -0.04 -14.89
N ILE A 379 10.72 0.08 -14.22
CA ILE A 379 11.99 -0.51 -14.62
C ILE A 379 12.22 -1.72 -13.72
N LYS A 380 12.23 -2.92 -14.30
CA LYS A 380 12.61 -4.15 -13.59
C LYS A 380 14.06 -4.47 -13.94
N PRO A 381 15.02 -4.25 -13.03
CA PRO A 381 16.44 -4.43 -13.31
C PRO A 381 16.80 -5.92 -13.35
N THR A 382 16.34 -6.65 -14.37
CA THR A 382 16.56 -8.11 -14.53
C THR A 382 18.03 -8.48 -14.72
N TRP A 383 18.91 -7.51 -14.89
CA TRP A 383 20.36 -7.66 -14.91
C TRP A 383 21.01 -7.63 -13.51
N LEU A 384 20.22 -7.36 -12.45
CA LEU A 384 20.65 -7.38 -11.06
C LEU A 384 19.85 -8.44 -10.31
N SER A 385 20.53 -9.44 -9.76
CA SER A 385 19.88 -10.46 -8.93
C SER A 385 19.25 -9.81 -7.70
N GLY A 386 17.96 -10.03 -7.48
CA GLY A 386 17.21 -9.40 -6.39
C GLY A 386 16.98 -7.90 -6.57
N GLY A 387 17.24 -7.34 -7.76
CA GLY A 387 17.06 -5.92 -8.03
C GLY A 387 15.58 -5.51 -7.93
N GLU A 388 15.30 -4.59 -7.02
CA GLU A 388 13.95 -4.09 -6.78
C GLU A 388 13.44 -3.24 -7.97
N PRO A 389 12.20 -3.44 -8.43
CA PRO A 389 11.59 -2.59 -9.44
C PRO A 389 11.58 -1.10 -9.05
N ILE A 390 11.95 -0.25 -10.00
CA ILE A 390 11.93 1.20 -9.87
C ILE A 390 10.72 1.76 -10.62
N PHE A 391 9.96 2.65 -9.99
CA PHE A 391 8.82 3.33 -10.56
C PHE A 391 9.10 4.83 -10.68
N MET A 392 8.66 5.42 -11.79
CA MET A 392 8.76 6.85 -12.07
C MET A 392 7.40 7.39 -12.48
N SER A 393 6.96 8.52 -11.91
CA SER A 393 5.61 9.05 -12.17
C SER A 393 5.51 10.56 -12.07
N LEU A 394 4.65 11.16 -12.90
CA LEU A 394 4.30 12.58 -12.79
C LEU A 394 3.01 12.74 -11.97
N ARG A 395 3.06 13.59 -10.94
CA ARG A 395 1.88 13.96 -10.14
C ARG A 395 1.57 15.45 -10.31
N THR A 396 0.29 15.79 -10.48
CA THR A 396 -0.18 17.17 -10.62
C THR A 396 -1.41 17.39 -9.74
N ARG A 397 -1.73 18.65 -9.42
CA ARG A 397 -2.93 19.01 -8.64
C ARG A 397 -4.19 18.93 -9.50
N ALA A 398 -4.58 17.71 -9.87
CA ALA A 398 -5.77 17.44 -10.67
C ALA A 398 -6.48 16.19 -10.14
N GLY A 399 -7.75 16.01 -10.50
CA GLY A 399 -8.50 14.79 -10.17
C GLY A 399 -8.49 14.48 -8.66
N GLY A 400 -8.04 13.28 -8.30
CA GLY A 400 -7.92 12.84 -6.91
C GLY A 400 -6.73 13.44 -6.16
N ASP A 401 -5.78 14.05 -6.87
CA ASP A 401 -4.61 14.74 -6.33
C ASP A 401 -4.80 16.26 -6.23
N ALA A 402 -6.04 16.76 -6.30
CA ALA A 402 -6.32 18.20 -6.26
C ALA A 402 -5.71 18.90 -5.02
N LEU A 403 -5.55 18.17 -3.90
CA LEU A 403 -4.99 18.67 -2.65
C LEU A 403 -3.51 18.30 -2.43
N LEU A 404 -2.86 17.64 -3.39
CA LEU A 404 -1.45 17.24 -3.28
C LEU A 404 -0.56 18.46 -2.98
N SER A 405 0.31 18.38 -1.97
CA SER A 405 1.16 19.49 -1.53
C SER A 405 1.99 20.12 -2.67
N ALA A 406 2.38 21.40 -2.51
CA ALA A 406 3.14 22.10 -3.55
C ALA A 406 4.55 21.52 -3.73
N ALA A 407 5.11 20.91 -2.69
CA ALA A 407 6.39 20.22 -2.75
C ALA A 407 6.34 18.94 -3.60
N ALA A 408 5.19 18.26 -3.63
CA ALA A 408 4.98 17.05 -4.43
C ALA A 408 4.40 17.33 -5.82
N ALA A 409 3.55 18.34 -5.97
CA ALA A 409 2.92 18.65 -7.25
C ALA A 409 3.91 19.10 -8.32
N ASN A 410 3.64 18.73 -9.58
CA ASN A 410 4.47 19.08 -10.75
C ASN A 410 5.91 18.57 -10.65
N LYS A 411 6.09 17.44 -9.97
CA LYS A 411 7.36 16.72 -9.86
C LYS A 411 7.24 15.33 -10.46
N VAL A 412 8.39 14.77 -10.84
CA VAL A 412 8.48 13.35 -11.12
C VAL A 412 8.95 12.60 -9.87
N HIS A 413 8.08 11.76 -9.33
CA HIS A 413 8.36 10.96 -8.15
C HIS A 413 9.04 9.66 -8.52
N ILE A 414 10.04 9.30 -7.73
CA ILE A 414 10.75 8.02 -7.83
C ILE A 414 10.37 7.17 -6.62
N HIS A 415 9.93 5.95 -6.90
CA HIS A 415 9.64 4.93 -5.90
C HIS A 415 10.39 3.65 -6.23
N THR A 416 10.71 2.83 -5.24
CA THR A 416 11.00 1.41 -5.45
C THR A 416 9.94 0.59 -4.74
N SER A 417 9.63 -0.59 -5.29
CA SER A 417 8.81 -1.55 -4.59
C SER A 417 8.96 -2.95 -5.20
N PRO A 418 9.04 -4.02 -4.39
CA PRO A 418 9.11 -5.39 -4.90
C PRO A 418 7.77 -5.93 -5.42
N ILE A 419 6.70 -5.13 -5.46
CA ILE A 419 5.38 -5.54 -5.99
C ILE A 419 5.55 -6.19 -7.37
N GLU A 420 5.14 -7.45 -7.47
CA GLU A 420 5.11 -8.20 -8.73
C GLU A 420 3.70 -8.34 -9.31
N HIS A 421 2.64 -8.19 -8.52
CA HIS A 421 1.26 -8.37 -8.98
C HIS A 421 0.21 -7.71 -8.06
N SER A 422 -1.07 -7.74 -8.45
CA SER A 422 -2.18 -7.14 -7.70
C SER A 422 -2.29 -7.56 -6.24
N PHE A 423 -2.08 -8.84 -5.95
CA PHE A 423 -2.27 -9.40 -4.61
C PHE A 423 -0.96 -9.44 -3.79
N ASP A 424 0.03 -8.63 -4.15
CA ASP A 424 1.36 -8.61 -3.51
C ASP A 424 1.48 -7.40 -2.59
N SER A 425 1.20 -7.61 -1.30
CA SER A 425 1.25 -6.54 -0.31
C SER A 425 2.68 -6.25 0.11
N GLN A 426 3.30 -5.32 -0.61
CA GLN A 426 4.68 -4.91 -0.40
C GLN A 426 4.77 -3.43 -0.12
N LEU A 427 5.71 -3.06 0.76
CA LEU A 427 6.02 -1.67 1.03
C LEU A 427 6.49 -0.97 -0.25
N THR A 428 6.18 0.32 -0.33
CA THR A 428 6.75 1.19 -1.35
C THR A 428 7.69 2.19 -0.69
N THR A 429 8.90 2.35 -1.25
CA THR A 429 9.87 3.33 -0.76
C THR A 429 9.90 4.52 -1.70
N TRP A 430 9.57 5.71 -1.19
CA TRP A 430 9.78 6.97 -1.89
C TRP A 430 11.24 7.41 -1.77
N HIS A 431 11.85 7.84 -2.89
CA HIS A 431 13.26 8.23 -2.92
C HIS A 431 13.47 9.70 -3.28
N ALA A 432 12.68 10.24 -4.20
CA ALA A 432 12.89 11.59 -4.71
C ALA A 432 11.63 12.19 -5.37
N ALA A 433 11.60 13.52 -5.42
CA ALA A 433 10.67 14.30 -6.24
C ALA A 433 11.49 15.24 -7.16
N LEU A 434 11.71 14.81 -8.40
CA LEU A 434 12.55 15.51 -9.36
C LEU A 434 11.84 16.74 -9.93
N ALA A 435 12.53 17.88 -9.88
CA ALA A 435 12.25 19.07 -10.66
C ALA A 435 12.90 18.98 -12.05
N VAL A 436 12.53 19.90 -12.94
CA VAL A 436 13.16 20.01 -14.27
C VAL A 436 14.68 20.17 -14.12
N ASN A 437 15.43 19.42 -14.93
CA ASN A 437 16.88 19.29 -14.93
C ASN A 437 17.49 18.56 -13.71
N GLN A 438 16.67 18.00 -12.81
CA GLN A 438 17.16 17.13 -11.75
C GLN A 438 17.18 15.67 -12.19
N SER A 439 18.09 14.91 -11.59
CA SER A 439 18.20 13.46 -11.78
C SER A 439 18.33 12.73 -10.45
N TRP A 440 17.96 11.46 -10.46
CA TRP A 440 18.18 10.51 -9.36
C TRP A 440 18.88 9.27 -9.92
N GLU A 441 19.78 8.71 -9.13
CA GLU A 441 20.55 7.52 -9.48
C GLU A 441 20.25 6.38 -8.51
N ASN A 442 19.92 5.21 -9.05
CA ASN A 442 20.05 3.95 -8.34
C ASN A 442 21.42 3.35 -8.64
N ALA A 443 22.38 3.53 -7.72
CA ALA A 443 23.75 3.07 -7.93
C ALA A 443 23.85 1.54 -8.06
N ALA A 444 23.04 0.79 -7.29
CA ALA A 444 23.04 -0.68 -7.32
C ALA A 444 22.56 -1.23 -8.68
N ALA A 445 21.50 -0.67 -9.24
CA ALA A 445 20.98 -1.05 -10.55
C ALA A 445 21.75 -0.40 -11.71
N GLY A 446 22.58 0.61 -11.45
CA GLY A 446 23.25 1.42 -12.46
C GLY A 446 22.27 2.19 -13.32
N VAL A 447 21.18 2.72 -12.75
CA VAL A 447 20.12 3.43 -13.48
C VAL A 447 20.09 4.90 -13.08
N VAL A 448 20.06 5.80 -14.06
CA VAL A 448 19.89 7.24 -13.86
C VAL A 448 18.58 7.70 -14.50
N LEU A 449 17.73 8.34 -13.71
CA LEU A 449 16.45 8.89 -14.12
C LEU A 449 16.53 10.42 -14.09
N ARG A 450 16.04 11.10 -15.13
CA ARG A 450 16.09 12.56 -15.23
C ARG A 450 14.79 13.13 -15.74
N LEU A 451 14.36 14.23 -15.14
CA LEU A 451 13.26 15.05 -15.66
C LEU A 451 13.85 16.15 -16.55
N LYS A 452 13.59 16.10 -17.86
CA LYS A 452 14.15 17.05 -18.84
C LYS A 452 13.25 18.26 -19.06
N ALA A 453 11.93 18.06 -19.08
CA ALA A 453 10.98 19.14 -19.28
C ALA A 453 9.60 18.79 -18.71
N LEU A 454 8.82 19.82 -18.39
CA LEU A 454 7.43 19.69 -17.97
C LEU A 454 6.57 20.64 -18.82
N LYS A 455 5.51 20.12 -19.45
CA LYS A 455 4.57 20.92 -20.25
C LYS A 455 3.17 20.32 -20.19
N ALA A 456 2.18 21.13 -19.83
CA ALA A 456 0.75 20.78 -19.87
C ALA A 456 0.41 19.42 -19.20
N GLY A 457 0.91 19.19 -17.98
CA GLY A 457 0.64 17.94 -17.24
C GLY A 457 1.33 16.70 -17.83
N ARG A 458 2.36 16.90 -18.66
CA ARG A 458 3.23 15.85 -19.19
C ARG A 458 4.69 16.17 -18.88
N ALA A 459 5.47 15.14 -18.56
CA ALA A 459 6.90 15.22 -18.28
C ALA A 459 7.69 14.48 -19.36
N ALA A 460 8.67 15.16 -19.97
CA ALA A 460 9.68 14.52 -20.79
C ALA A 460 10.82 14.03 -19.88
N VAL A 461 11.09 12.73 -19.90
CA VAL A 461 12.04 12.08 -18.99
C VAL A 461 13.06 11.25 -19.78
N SER A 462 14.25 11.08 -19.24
CA SER A 462 15.23 10.13 -19.75
C SER A 462 15.57 9.07 -18.71
N ILE A 463 15.70 7.83 -19.17
CA ILE A 463 16.06 6.65 -18.40
C ILE A 463 17.35 6.12 -19.01
N CYS A 464 18.44 6.14 -18.25
CA CYS A 464 19.73 5.64 -18.70
C CYS A 464 20.18 4.47 -17.82
N ARG A 465 20.67 3.41 -18.44
CA ARG A 465 21.37 2.32 -17.74
C ARG A 465 22.85 2.44 -18.03
N LYS A 466 23.68 2.59 -16.99
CA LYS A 466 25.13 2.73 -17.10
C LYS A 466 25.75 1.51 -17.79
N GLY A 467 26.83 1.77 -18.53
CA GLY A 467 27.70 0.73 -19.07
C GLY A 467 28.47 -0.01 -17.97
N PRO A 468 29.14 -1.13 -18.29
CA PRO A 468 30.04 -1.80 -17.36
C PRO A 468 31.07 -0.82 -16.78
N GLY A 469 31.12 -0.71 -15.45
CA GLY A 469 32.02 0.21 -14.75
C GLY A 469 31.63 1.68 -14.79
N GLY A 470 30.52 2.06 -15.45
CA GLY A 470 29.98 3.43 -15.47
C GLY A 470 30.95 4.47 -16.03
N LYS A 471 31.86 4.07 -16.93
CA LYS A 471 32.88 4.95 -17.51
C LYS A 471 32.79 4.93 -19.03
N GLU A 472 33.06 6.10 -19.60
CA GLU A 472 33.29 6.21 -21.04
C GLU A 472 34.55 5.47 -21.48
N THR A 473 34.46 4.84 -22.64
CA THR A 473 35.53 4.12 -23.32
C THR A 473 35.70 4.67 -24.73
N LEU A 474 36.84 4.41 -25.36
CA LEU A 474 37.05 4.85 -26.74
C LEU A 474 35.97 4.31 -27.69
N GLU A 475 35.54 3.07 -27.46
CA GLU A 475 34.48 2.42 -28.22
C GLU A 475 33.12 3.09 -28.00
N THR A 476 32.74 3.37 -26.75
CA THR A 476 31.44 4.01 -26.46
C THR A 476 31.38 5.44 -26.96
N CYS A 477 32.48 6.19 -26.81
CA CYS A 477 32.61 7.54 -27.34
C CYS A 477 32.52 7.60 -28.87
N SER A 478 33.21 6.70 -29.57
CA SER A 478 33.15 6.66 -31.04
C SER A 478 31.77 6.23 -31.57
N LYS A 479 31.02 5.45 -30.78
CA LYS A 479 29.65 5.03 -31.10
C LYS A 479 28.55 5.98 -30.59
N GLY A 480 28.91 7.04 -29.85
CA GLY A 480 27.94 7.97 -29.27
C GLY A 480 27.05 7.36 -28.19
N ILE A 481 27.58 6.40 -27.43
CA ILE A 481 26.93 5.74 -26.29
C ILE A 481 27.24 6.55 -25.01
N ASP A 482 26.25 6.72 -24.13
CA ASP A 482 26.36 7.41 -22.82
C ASP A 482 26.48 6.36 -21.71
N ASN A 483 27.70 5.91 -21.46
CA ASN A 483 28.03 4.85 -20.53
C ASN A 483 28.00 5.29 -19.07
N ASP A 484 28.26 6.56 -18.78
CA ASP A 484 28.26 7.12 -17.43
C ASP A 484 26.90 7.75 -17.03
N CYS A 485 25.98 7.85 -17.99
CA CYS A 485 24.62 8.40 -17.85
C CYS A 485 24.59 9.89 -17.46
N ASN A 486 25.62 10.65 -17.81
CA ASN A 486 25.67 12.08 -17.53
C ASN A 486 24.73 12.90 -18.45
N GLY A 487 24.12 12.27 -19.46
CA GLY A 487 23.21 12.89 -20.42
C GLY A 487 23.90 13.50 -21.64
N LYS A 488 25.19 13.19 -21.84
CA LYS A 488 26.00 13.57 -22.99
C LYS A 488 26.63 12.29 -23.56
N ALA A 489 26.96 12.31 -24.84
CA ALA A 489 27.59 11.16 -25.49
C ALA A 489 28.54 11.62 -26.59
N GLY A 490 29.52 10.77 -26.89
CA GLY A 490 30.49 10.99 -27.96
C GLY A 490 31.22 12.34 -27.84
N PRO A 491 31.44 13.10 -28.92
CA PRO A 491 32.17 14.36 -28.86
C PRO A 491 31.54 15.45 -27.99
N LYS A 492 30.28 15.32 -27.57
CA LYS A 492 29.63 16.27 -26.65
C LYS A 492 29.91 15.94 -25.18
N ASP A 493 30.43 14.75 -24.91
CA ASP A 493 30.76 14.29 -23.57
C ASP A 493 32.20 14.69 -23.20
N PRO A 494 32.40 15.46 -22.11
CA PRO A 494 33.74 15.77 -21.60
C PRO A 494 34.61 14.55 -21.29
N ALA A 495 34.01 13.43 -20.84
CA ALA A 495 34.74 12.18 -20.58
C ALA A 495 35.24 11.51 -21.86
N CYS A 496 34.61 11.79 -23.01
CA CYS A 496 35.00 11.26 -24.31
C CYS A 496 36.10 12.06 -25.02
N TRP A 497 36.26 13.34 -24.69
CA TRP A 497 37.27 14.20 -25.32
C TRP A 497 38.71 13.64 -25.26
N PRO A 498 39.24 13.23 -24.09
CA PRO A 498 40.61 12.70 -24.02
C PRO A 498 40.75 11.34 -24.74
N LEU A 499 39.66 10.58 -24.88
CA LEU A 499 39.67 9.27 -25.52
C LEU A 499 39.71 9.44 -27.04
N LEU A 500 38.82 10.26 -27.60
CA LEU A 500 38.72 10.48 -29.05
C LEU A 500 39.95 11.16 -29.64
N LYS A 501 40.62 12.05 -28.90
CA LYS A 501 41.87 12.70 -29.36
C LYS A 501 43.00 11.70 -29.66
N ARG A 502 43.03 10.54 -29.00
CA ARG A 502 44.03 9.48 -29.22
C ARG A 502 43.85 8.72 -30.54
N LEU A 503 42.75 8.93 -31.26
CA LEU A 503 42.51 8.36 -32.59
C LEU A 503 42.93 9.30 -33.72
N THR A 504 43.06 10.60 -33.43
CA THR A 504 43.31 11.65 -34.42
C THR A 504 44.75 12.17 -34.44
N GLY A 505 45.59 11.71 -33.51
CA GLY A 505 47.02 11.99 -33.44
C GLY A 505 47.77 10.70 -33.19
#